data_AF-A0A964AGI2-F1
#
_entry.id   AF-A0A964AGI2-F1
#
_cell.length_a   1.000
_cell.length_b   1.000
_cell.length_c   1.000
_cell.angle_alpha   90.00
_cell.angle_beta   90.00
_cell.angle_gamma   90.00
#
_symmetry.space_group_name_H-M   'P 1'
#
loop_
_entity.id
_entity.type
_entity.pdbx_description
1 polymer ?
#
loop_
_entity_poly.entity_id
_entity_poly.type
_entity_poly.pdbx_seq_one_letter_code
_entity_poly.pdbx_strand_id
1 'polypeptide(L)'
;MDTRLLLIVALLPGCRKTPPAAPPPPTPPTPLEAPPSTAPSTGPAATATAKPRPMSLGGFTQLINPCHGEVPHGMLFLSPDEGWIGCGEGSGLWYTSDGKNFAKAHPSDDLYVFDLELDPQGRLLVCGHDYDDREGAVLLWRQDGEAWERLLFFGNNKQDPKAATLSNCGQVTVLDSGEILASSNTIGDITWSTDDGVRWHAEERYWEDANLNPNGYGAYPIMVMTSTADGLFAGGTMISKPPTFFGPSQHSRGRFFNMKAHVVDPDIIGEIWGMDTPDGGMTWVVGGRDQALTREPSGFMYRSTDAGETWTKLPMGGRLDVVRDIAFNEDGTLGVAVGHRYPPSKGYVLVSVDAGASWTPLDVDVPPLESAAVSDYTFWVGTDGFLAKGSWR
;
A
#
# COMPACT_ATOMS: atom_id res chain seq x y z
N MET A 1 -32.44 48.34 -24.83
CA MET A 1 -31.17 48.47 -24.11
C MET A 1 -30.60 47.08 -24.03
N ASP A 2 -29.76 46.77 -25.00
CA ASP A 2 -29.20 45.44 -25.23
C ASP A 2 -27.78 45.71 -25.75
N THR A 3 -26.76 45.29 -25.01
CA THR A 3 -25.37 45.62 -25.32
C THR A 3 -24.54 44.35 -25.20
N ARG A 4 -24.43 43.65 -26.33
CA ARG A 4 -23.48 42.56 -26.55
C ARG A 4 -22.09 43.16 -26.70
N LEU A 5 -21.18 42.80 -25.80
CA LEU A 5 -19.77 43.14 -25.88
C LEU A 5 -19.07 42.13 -26.80
N LEU A 6 -18.70 42.58 -28.00
CA LEU A 6 -17.90 41.87 -28.98
C LEU A 6 -16.41 42.11 -28.63
N LEU A 7 -15.67 41.08 -28.20
CA LEU A 7 -14.23 41.19 -28.03
C LEU A 7 -13.52 40.74 -29.31
N ILE A 8 -12.85 41.70 -29.94
CA ILE A 8 -12.02 41.57 -31.14
C ILE A 8 -10.69 40.91 -30.74
N VAL A 9 -10.37 39.75 -31.28
CA VAL A 9 -9.03 39.15 -31.22
C VAL A 9 -8.26 39.59 -32.46
N ALA A 10 -7.23 40.40 -32.24
CA ALA A 10 -6.28 40.83 -33.27
C ALA A 10 -5.34 39.68 -33.63
N LEU A 11 -5.29 39.34 -34.92
CA LEU A 11 -4.34 38.39 -35.53
C LEU A 11 -2.96 39.05 -35.68
N LEU A 12 -1.94 38.53 -35.01
CA LEU A 12 -0.54 38.81 -35.32
C LEU A 12 -0.01 37.75 -36.31
N PRO A 13 0.71 38.13 -37.38
CA PRO A 13 1.34 37.19 -38.30
C PRO A 13 2.77 36.88 -37.84
N GLY A 14 3.13 35.59 -37.69
CA GLY A 14 4.53 35.24 -37.48
C GLY A 14 4.79 33.78 -37.09
N CYS A 15 5.67 33.14 -37.87
CA CYS A 15 6.41 31.91 -37.59
C CYS A 15 5.72 30.55 -37.83
N ARG A 16 5.61 30.18 -39.12
CA ARG A 16 5.69 28.76 -39.52
C ARG A 16 7.13 28.29 -39.34
N LYS A 17 7.40 27.44 -38.34
CA LYS A 17 8.59 26.58 -38.32
C LYS A 17 8.18 25.22 -38.90
N THR A 18 8.81 24.84 -40.00
CA THR A 18 8.77 23.47 -40.54
C THR A 18 9.38 22.50 -39.53
N PRO A 19 8.75 21.34 -39.27
CA PRO A 19 9.36 20.30 -38.45
C PRO A 19 10.61 19.70 -39.16
N PRO A 20 11.67 19.33 -38.43
CA PRO A 20 12.81 18.63 -39.00
C PRO A 20 12.40 17.24 -39.50
N ALA A 21 13.03 16.79 -40.58
CA ALA A 21 12.80 15.50 -41.20
C ALA A 21 13.11 14.34 -40.22
N ALA A 22 12.25 13.32 -40.25
CA ALA A 22 12.44 12.10 -39.46
C ALA A 22 13.75 11.37 -39.87
N PRO A 23 14.49 10.80 -38.91
CA PRO A 23 15.66 9.98 -39.22
C PRO A 23 15.24 8.68 -39.94
N PRO A 24 16.11 8.11 -40.79
CA PRO A 24 15.82 6.86 -41.49
C PRO A 24 15.70 5.68 -40.51
N PRO A 25 14.90 4.64 -40.85
CA PRO A 25 14.71 3.48 -40.00
C PRO A 25 16.02 2.69 -39.83
N PRO A 26 16.24 2.03 -38.67
CA PRO A 26 17.42 1.22 -38.44
C PRO A 26 17.47 0.01 -39.38
N THR A 27 18.68 -0.34 -39.78
CA THR A 27 18.99 -1.47 -40.65
C THR A 27 18.67 -2.78 -39.94
N PRO A 28 18.01 -3.77 -40.60
CA PRO A 28 17.71 -5.06 -39.98
C PRO A 28 19.01 -5.82 -39.63
N PRO A 29 19.04 -6.55 -38.50
CA PRO A 29 20.21 -7.31 -38.09
C PRO A 29 20.51 -8.46 -39.06
N THR A 30 21.78 -8.68 -39.31
CA THR A 30 22.31 -9.79 -40.12
C THR A 30 21.96 -11.14 -39.45
N PRO A 31 21.48 -12.16 -40.19
CA PRO A 31 21.20 -13.47 -39.61
C PRO A 31 22.49 -14.11 -39.06
N LEU A 32 22.46 -14.51 -37.79
CA LEU A 32 23.50 -15.32 -37.17
C LEU A 32 23.50 -16.72 -37.79
N GLU A 33 24.65 -17.15 -38.32
CA GLU A 33 24.90 -18.52 -38.78
C GLU A 33 24.71 -19.51 -37.62
N ALA A 34 23.95 -20.57 -37.88
CA ALA A 34 23.76 -21.67 -36.94
C ALA A 34 25.06 -22.52 -36.84
N PRO A 35 25.51 -22.87 -35.63
CA PRO A 35 26.67 -23.74 -35.47
C PRO A 35 26.34 -25.21 -35.85
N PRO A 36 27.35 -26.00 -36.26
CA PRO A 36 27.13 -27.35 -36.75
C PRO A 36 26.69 -28.32 -35.65
N SER A 37 25.67 -29.12 -35.97
CA SER A 37 25.14 -30.23 -35.20
C SER A 37 26.23 -31.27 -34.89
N THR A 38 26.53 -31.49 -33.60
CA THR A 38 27.32 -32.61 -33.11
C THR A 38 26.41 -33.65 -32.44
N ALA A 39 26.66 -34.92 -32.76
CA ALA A 39 25.91 -36.08 -32.29
C ALA A 39 26.03 -36.31 -30.77
N PRO A 40 25.05 -36.97 -30.12
CA PRO A 40 24.94 -36.99 -28.67
C PRO A 40 25.99 -37.92 -28.03
N SER A 41 26.80 -37.37 -27.12
CA SER A 41 27.58 -38.15 -26.17
C SER A 41 26.72 -38.48 -24.94
N THR A 42 26.80 -39.72 -24.48
CA THR A 42 26.08 -40.22 -23.31
C THR A 42 26.63 -39.57 -22.04
N GLY A 43 25.92 -38.57 -21.52
CA GLY A 43 26.17 -37.96 -20.21
C GLY A 43 25.68 -38.85 -19.05
N PRO A 44 26.21 -38.62 -17.83
CA PRO A 44 25.86 -39.42 -16.65
C PRO A 44 24.39 -39.18 -16.25
N ALA A 45 23.80 -40.22 -15.65
CA ALA A 45 22.40 -40.26 -15.22
C ALA A 45 22.00 -38.99 -14.46
N ALA A 46 20.96 -38.31 -14.96
CA ALA A 46 20.32 -37.21 -14.27
C ALA A 46 19.83 -37.70 -12.91
N THR A 47 20.46 -37.21 -11.85
CA THR A 47 19.88 -37.24 -10.51
C THR A 47 18.54 -36.54 -10.58
N ALA A 48 17.46 -37.28 -10.36
CA ALA A 48 16.13 -36.73 -10.21
C ALA A 48 16.19 -35.63 -9.16
N THR A 49 15.96 -34.39 -9.58
CA THR A 49 15.72 -33.28 -8.67
C THR A 49 14.50 -33.66 -7.83
N ALA A 50 14.72 -33.78 -6.51
CA ALA A 50 13.62 -34.02 -5.58
C ALA A 50 12.54 -32.95 -5.84
N LYS A 51 11.30 -33.39 -6.07
CA LYS A 51 10.16 -32.47 -6.18
C LYS A 51 10.16 -31.59 -4.91
N PRO A 52 10.02 -30.25 -5.03
CA PRO A 52 9.98 -29.38 -3.87
C PRO A 52 8.97 -29.92 -2.86
N ARG A 53 9.38 -30.03 -1.59
CA ARG A 53 8.49 -30.46 -0.53
C ARG A 53 7.35 -29.43 -0.46
N PRO A 54 6.08 -29.86 -0.37
CA PRO A 54 4.99 -28.91 -0.19
C PRO A 54 5.24 -28.14 1.11
N MET A 55 5.25 -26.81 1.01
CA MET A 55 5.43 -25.95 2.18
C MET A 55 4.24 -26.09 3.13
N SER A 56 4.50 -25.96 4.42
CA SER A 56 3.54 -26.15 5.50
C SER A 56 3.83 -25.20 6.66
N LEU A 57 2.87 -25.05 7.57
CA LEU A 57 3.07 -24.27 8.80
C LEU A 57 4.22 -24.88 9.63
N GLY A 58 5.33 -24.13 9.74
CA GLY A 58 6.47 -24.48 10.58
C GLY A 58 6.26 -24.15 12.06
N GLY A 59 5.38 -23.19 12.36
CA GLY A 59 4.97 -22.83 13.72
C GLY A 59 4.06 -21.61 13.75
N PHE A 60 3.28 -21.46 14.83
CA PHE A 60 2.46 -20.29 15.13
C PHE A 60 2.50 -20.04 16.64
N THR A 61 2.98 -18.88 17.07
CA THR A 61 3.23 -18.56 18.48
C THR A 61 2.71 -17.17 18.80
N GLN A 62 1.87 -17.07 19.83
CA GLN A 62 1.47 -15.78 20.38
C GLN A 62 2.66 -15.14 21.10
N LEU A 63 2.90 -13.87 20.81
CA LEU A 63 3.93 -13.04 21.43
C LEU A 63 3.31 -12.15 22.51
N ILE A 64 4.17 -11.51 23.30
CA ILE A 64 3.73 -10.39 24.15
C ILE A 64 3.48 -9.21 23.21
N ASN A 65 2.24 -8.71 23.17
CA ASN A 65 1.91 -7.51 22.42
C ASN A 65 2.55 -6.29 23.12
N PRO A 66 3.47 -5.54 22.48
CA PRO A 66 4.11 -4.39 23.09
C PRO A 66 3.17 -3.18 23.22
N CYS A 67 2.06 -3.16 22.48
CA CYS A 67 1.10 -2.05 22.47
C CYS A 67 0.24 -1.93 23.73
N HIS A 68 0.61 -2.55 24.85
CA HIS A 68 -0.09 -2.43 26.14
C HIS A 68 -1.59 -2.79 26.13
N GLY A 69 -2.04 -3.59 25.16
CA GLY A 69 -3.45 -3.89 24.95
C GLY A 69 -3.99 -3.26 23.66
N GLU A 70 -3.35 -2.26 23.09
CA GLU A 70 -3.83 -1.60 21.88
C GLU A 70 -3.48 -2.36 20.60
N VAL A 71 -4.08 -1.91 19.50
CA VAL A 71 -3.88 -2.47 18.16
C VAL A 71 -2.48 -2.11 17.63
N PRO A 72 -1.71 -3.09 17.12
CA PRO A 72 -0.49 -2.84 16.34
C PRO A 72 -0.88 -2.45 14.91
N HIS A 73 -1.11 -1.16 14.64
CA HIS A 73 -1.55 -0.69 13.31
C HIS A 73 -0.47 -0.84 12.24
N GLY A 74 0.73 -0.30 12.50
CA GLY A 74 1.87 -0.41 11.59
C GLY A 74 2.79 -1.54 12.01
N MET A 75 3.06 -2.49 11.11
CA MET A 75 4.04 -3.55 11.35
C MET A 75 5.00 -3.60 10.17
N LEU A 76 6.29 -3.39 10.44
CA LEU A 76 7.34 -3.40 9.43
C LEU A 76 8.49 -4.28 9.90
N PHE A 77 8.79 -5.34 9.17
CA PHE A 77 9.84 -6.30 9.52
C PHE A 77 10.84 -6.44 8.37
N LEU A 78 12.12 -6.27 8.67
CA LEU A 78 13.22 -6.41 7.70
C LEU A 78 13.71 -7.85 7.58
N SER A 79 13.46 -8.62 8.64
CA SER A 79 13.80 -10.01 8.73
C SER A 79 12.91 -10.68 9.78
N PRO A 80 12.96 -12.01 9.92
CA PRO A 80 12.29 -12.73 11.00
C PRO A 80 12.63 -12.21 12.40
N ASP A 81 13.76 -11.54 12.60
CA ASP A 81 14.24 -11.14 13.92
C ASP A 81 14.29 -9.62 14.11
N GLU A 82 14.16 -8.83 13.06
CA GLU A 82 14.32 -7.36 13.12
C GLU A 82 13.11 -6.63 12.55
N GLY A 83 12.55 -5.69 13.31
CA GLY A 83 11.43 -4.88 12.85
C GLY A 83 10.86 -3.93 13.89
N TRP A 84 9.82 -3.20 13.48
CA TRP A 84 9.10 -2.22 14.25
C TRP A 84 7.60 -2.52 14.32
N ILE A 85 7.00 -2.15 15.45
CA ILE A 85 5.55 -2.16 15.65
C ILE A 85 5.13 -0.77 16.12
N GLY A 86 4.28 -0.14 15.33
CA GLY A 86 3.58 1.10 15.66
C GLY A 86 2.21 0.79 16.25
N CYS A 87 1.92 1.39 17.39
CA CYS A 87 0.71 1.11 18.16
C CYS A 87 -0.29 2.27 18.12
N GLY A 88 -1.58 1.91 18.25
CA GLY A 88 -2.66 2.88 18.42
C GLY A 88 -2.75 3.48 19.83
N GLU A 89 -3.66 4.44 19.98
CA GLU A 89 -4.09 5.07 21.24
C GLU A 89 -2.92 5.54 22.12
N GLY A 90 -1.91 6.17 21.50
CA GLY A 90 -0.76 6.74 22.21
C GLY A 90 0.29 5.72 22.67
N SER A 91 0.11 4.42 22.42
CA SER A 91 0.97 3.34 22.95
C SER A 91 2.37 3.28 22.34
N GLY A 92 2.68 4.12 21.37
CA GLY A 92 4.03 4.39 20.90
C GLY A 92 4.57 3.46 19.82
N LEU A 93 5.88 3.57 19.60
CA LEU A 93 6.64 2.79 18.63
C LEU A 93 7.61 1.85 19.34
N TRP A 94 7.68 0.62 18.86
CA TRP A 94 8.48 -0.45 19.46
C TRP A 94 9.37 -1.10 18.42
N TYR A 95 10.57 -1.50 18.83
CA TYR A 95 11.57 -2.16 18.00
C TYR A 95 11.95 -3.52 18.58
N THR A 96 12.22 -4.48 17.72
CA THR A 96 12.77 -5.80 18.08
C THR A 96 13.99 -6.11 17.21
N SER A 97 14.97 -6.79 17.82
CA SER A 97 16.15 -7.35 17.15
C SER A 97 16.30 -8.87 17.34
N ASP A 98 15.30 -9.51 17.96
CA ASP A 98 15.20 -10.96 18.11
C ASP A 98 13.81 -11.53 17.72
N GLY A 99 12.96 -10.68 17.14
CA GLY A 99 11.61 -10.99 16.69
C GLY A 99 10.64 -11.43 17.80
N LYS A 100 10.96 -11.17 19.08
CA LYS A 100 10.21 -11.66 20.25
C LYS A 100 10.09 -10.63 21.36
N ASN A 101 11.17 -9.93 21.67
CA ASN A 101 11.25 -8.92 22.71
C ASN A 101 11.25 -7.54 22.07
N PHE A 102 10.45 -6.64 22.62
CA PHE A 102 10.23 -5.32 22.06
C PHE A 102 10.67 -4.25 23.07
N ALA A 103 11.45 -3.29 22.60
CA ALA A 103 11.88 -2.13 23.34
C ALA A 103 11.28 -0.85 22.74
N LYS A 104 11.03 0.16 23.57
CA LYS A 104 10.52 1.45 23.12
C LYS A 104 11.52 2.07 22.12
N ALA A 105 11.03 2.44 20.94
CA ALA A 105 11.85 2.94 19.82
C ALA A 105 11.70 4.46 19.59
N HIS A 106 10.57 5.04 19.99
CA HIS A 106 10.35 6.49 19.96
C HIS A 106 10.21 7.04 21.38
N PRO A 107 10.77 8.24 21.70
CA PRO A 107 10.76 8.76 23.06
C PRO A 107 9.37 9.19 23.58
N SER A 108 8.44 9.64 22.72
CA SER A 108 7.08 10.07 23.12
C SER A 108 6.32 8.98 23.87
N ASP A 109 5.64 9.36 24.95
CA ASP A 109 4.77 8.53 25.78
C ASP A 109 3.29 8.58 25.33
N ASP A 110 2.96 9.40 24.32
CA ASP A 110 1.60 9.55 23.77
C ASP A 110 1.62 9.63 22.24
N LEU A 111 2.27 8.66 21.61
CA LEU A 111 2.41 8.55 20.16
C LEU A 111 1.45 7.50 19.59
N TYR A 112 0.49 7.95 18.78
CA TYR A 112 -0.38 7.10 17.97
C TYR A 112 0.27 6.91 16.60
N VAL A 113 0.60 5.67 16.24
CA VAL A 113 1.17 5.33 14.93
C VAL A 113 0.12 4.68 14.04
N PHE A 114 -0.10 5.22 12.84
CA PHE A 114 -0.99 4.64 11.84
C PHE A 114 -0.26 3.79 10.82
N ASP A 115 0.94 4.22 10.42
CA ASP A 115 1.67 3.58 9.32
C ASP A 115 3.19 3.77 9.45
N LEU A 116 3.93 2.82 8.89
CA LEU A 116 5.39 2.73 8.93
C LEU A 116 5.92 2.42 7.54
N GLU A 117 6.97 3.12 7.13
CA GLU A 117 7.59 2.92 5.82
C GLU A 117 9.11 3.09 5.92
N LEU A 118 9.87 2.36 5.10
CA LEU A 118 11.29 2.67 4.90
C LEU A 118 11.48 3.48 3.63
N ASP A 119 12.31 4.53 3.71
CA ASP A 119 12.76 5.19 2.50
C ASP A 119 13.88 4.40 1.78
N PRO A 120 14.25 4.77 0.54
CA PRO A 120 15.31 4.08 -0.20
C PRO A 120 16.72 4.16 0.44
N GLN A 121 16.90 4.95 1.49
CA GLN A 121 18.14 5.02 2.29
C GLN A 121 18.06 4.12 3.53
N GLY A 122 16.94 3.44 3.77
CA GLY A 122 16.70 2.60 4.94
C GLY A 122 16.35 3.40 6.20
N ARG A 123 15.95 4.67 6.07
CA ARG A 123 15.48 5.48 7.20
C ARG A 123 14.01 5.19 7.44
N LEU A 124 13.65 4.98 8.70
CA LEU A 124 12.27 4.71 9.09
C LEU A 124 11.44 6.00 9.08
N LEU A 125 10.33 5.97 8.37
CA LEU A 125 9.26 6.94 8.39
C LEU A 125 8.13 6.46 9.30
N VAL A 126 7.63 7.36 10.14
CA VAL A 126 6.53 7.07 11.08
C VAL A 126 5.43 8.10 10.89
N CYS A 127 4.28 7.62 10.43
CA CYS A 127 3.10 8.43 10.15
C CYS A 127 2.08 8.27 11.28
N GLY A 128 1.72 9.38 11.94
CA GLY A 128 0.89 9.31 13.13
C GLY A 128 0.55 10.65 13.77
N HIS A 129 0.22 10.60 15.06
CA HIS A 129 -0.04 11.75 15.92
C HIS A 129 0.74 11.63 17.22
N ASP A 130 1.36 12.72 17.66
CA ASP A 130 2.02 12.81 18.97
C ASP A 130 1.28 13.81 19.84
N TYR A 131 0.67 13.33 20.92
CA TYR A 131 -0.14 14.15 21.83
C TYR A 131 0.66 14.68 23.03
N ASP A 132 1.92 14.26 23.22
CA ASP A 132 2.81 14.82 24.23
C ASP A 132 3.21 16.27 23.89
N ASP A 133 3.23 16.61 22.60
CA ASP A 133 3.40 17.98 22.17
C ASP A 133 2.10 18.78 22.39
N ARG A 134 2.22 20.01 22.88
CA ARG A 134 1.06 20.87 23.17
C ARG A 134 0.27 21.29 21.92
N GLU A 135 0.69 20.81 20.76
CA GLU A 135 0.09 21.11 19.45
C GLU A 135 -0.78 19.94 18.95
N GLY A 136 -0.69 18.75 19.56
CA GLY A 136 -1.48 17.57 19.19
C GLY A 136 -1.31 17.21 17.71
N ALA A 137 -0.11 17.44 17.19
CA ALA A 137 0.10 17.56 15.77
C ALA A 137 0.06 16.20 15.07
N VAL A 138 -0.49 16.21 13.86
CA VAL A 138 -0.23 15.20 12.84
C VAL A 138 1.25 15.27 12.49
N LEU A 139 1.96 14.14 12.55
CA LEU A 139 3.40 14.11 12.33
C LEU A 139 3.82 13.00 11.39
N LEU A 140 4.75 13.37 10.51
CA LEU A 140 5.65 12.43 9.86
C LEU A 140 7.03 12.59 10.49
N TRP A 141 7.51 11.54 11.13
CA TRP A 141 8.86 11.47 11.68
C TRP A 141 9.78 10.66 10.78
N ARG A 142 11.07 10.99 10.84
CA ARG A 142 12.12 10.17 10.25
C ARG A 142 13.18 9.84 11.29
N GLN A 143 13.59 8.58 11.34
CA GLN A 143 14.72 8.13 12.12
C GLN A 143 16.01 8.20 11.29
N ASP A 144 17.00 8.94 11.78
CA ASP A 144 18.37 8.96 11.23
C ASP A 144 19.35 8.53 12.33
N GLY A 145 19.71 7.25 12.32
CA GLY A 145 20.39 6.59 13.43
C GLY A 145 19.55 6.59 14.71
N GLU A 146 20.04 7.23 15.77
CA GLU A 146 19.33 7.35 17.06
C GLU A 146 18.47 8.63 17.15
N ALA A 147 18.56 9.52 16.16
CA ALA A 147 17.87 10.80 16.18
C ALA A 147 16.54 10.73 15.43
N TRP A 148 15.57 11.48 15.95
CA TRP A 148 14.24 11.63 15.36
C TRP A 148 14.05 13.05 14.83
N GLU A 149 13.72 13.17 13.55
CA GLU A 149 13.41 14.44 12.89
C GLU A 149 11.92 14.51 12.54
N ARG A 150 11.28 15.64 12.81
CA ARG A 150 9.92 15.94 12.33
C ARG A 150 9.98 16.55 10.93
N LEU A 151 9.41 15.84 9.97
CA LEU A 151 9.34 16.27 8.58
C LEU A 151 8.10 17.09 8.28
N LEU A 152 6.94 16.69 8.83
CA LEU A 152 5.65 17.31 8.58
C LEU A 152 4.95 17.68 9.88
N PHE A 153 4.33 18.87 9.90
CA PHE A 153 3.50 19.35 11.01
C PHE A 153 2.10 19.72 10.51
N PHE A 154 1.10 19.52 11.38
CA PHE A 154 -0.27 19.99 11.13
C PHE A 154 -0.35 21.53 11.13
N GLY A 155 -0.98 22.10 10.11
CA GLY A 155 -1.41 23.50 10.13
C GLY A 155 -1.62 24.07 8.74
N ASN A 156 -2.75 24.74 8.52
CA ASN A 156 -2.94 25.56 7.33
C ASN A 156 -2.20 26.89 7.53
N ASN A 157 -0.87 26.86 7.46
CA ASN A 157 -0.08 28.08 7.57
C ASN A 157 0.67 28.32 6.26
N LYS A 158 0.06 29.11 5.37
CA LYS A 158 0.66 29.56 4.11
C LYS A 158 2.02 30.27 4.27
N GLN A 159 2.47 30.51 5.50
CA GLN A 159 3.74 31.14 5.86
C GLN A 159 4.83 30.13 6.24
N ASP A 160 4.48 28.89 6.57
CA ASP A 160 5.41 27.82 6.91
C ASP A 160 5.46 26.78 5.78
N PRO A 161 6.59 26.61 5.08
CA PRO A 161 6.72 25.64 4.00
C PRO A 161 6.62 24.17 4.44
N LYS A 162 6.61 23.89 5.75
CA LYS A 162 6.36 22.56 6.33
C LYS A 162 4.90 22.31 6.71
N ALA A 163 4.04 23.32 6.61
CA ALA A 163 2.65 23.25 7.04
C ALA A 163 1.78 22.77 5.88
N ALA A 164 1.49 21.46 5.86
CA ALA A 164 0.65 20.84 4.83
C ALA A 164 -0.84 20.89 5.19
N THR A 165 -1.68 20.88 4.14
CA THR A 165 -3.14 20.72 4.26
C THR A 165 -3.46 19.24 4.40
N LEU A 166 -3.15 18.64 5.55
CA LEU A 166 -3.44 17.25 5.86
C LEU A 166 -4.14 17.18 7.21
N SER A 167 -5.29 16.51 7.33
CA SER A 167 -6.01 16.40 8.62
C SER A 167 -5.46 15.33 9.55
N ASN A 168 -4.85 14.28 9.00
CA ASN A 168 -4.12 13.23 9.71
C ASN A 168 -3.12 12.54 8.78
N CYS A 169 -2.06 11.98 9.37
CA CYS A 169 -1.10 11.15 8.66
C CYS A 169 -1.58 9.73 8.89
N GLY A 170 -2.34 9.21 7.92
CA GLY A 170 -2.91 7.87 8.01
C GLY A 170 -2.15 6.83 7.19
N GLN A 171 -1.51 7.25 6.09
CA GLN A 171 -0.63 6.42 5.28
C GLN A 171 0.58 7.23 4.80
N VAL A 172 1.71 6.57 4.63
CA VAL A 172 2.94 7.13 4.06
C VAL A 172 3.56 6.15 3.08
N THR A 173 4.11 6.65 1.96
CA THR A 173 4.96 5.83 1.09
C THR A 173 6.06 6.69 0.47
N VAL A 174 7.13 6.03 -0.01
CA VAL A 174 8.24 6.70 -0.67
C VAL A 174 8.49 6.07 -2.04
N LEU A 175 8.47 6.89 -3.09
CA LEU A 175 8.82 6.43 -4.43
C LEU A 175 10.31 6.10 -4.53
N ASP A 176 10.69 5.27 -5.49
CA ASP A 176 12.10 5.00 -5.85
C ASP A 176 12.93 6.27 -6.12
N SER A 177 12.26 7.36 -6.52
CA SER A 177 12.87 8.69 -6.70
C SER A 177 13.26 9.39 -5.40
N GLY A 178 12.87 8.86 -4.24
CA GLY A 178 13.00 9.48 -2.92
C GLY A 178 11.90 10.49 -2.59
N GLU A 179 10.86 10.57 -3.41
CA GLU A 179 9.71 11.44 -3.13
C GLU A 179 8.83 10.82 -2.05
N ILE A 180 8.52 11.61 -1.02
CA ILE A 180 7.71 11.19 0.12
C ILE A 180 6.27 11.63 -0.09
N LEU A 181 5.33 10.74 0.12
CA LEU A 181 3.90 11.02 0.04
C LEU A 181 3.23 10.62 1.36
N ALA A 182 2.35 11.48 1.85
CA ALA A 182 1.52 11.20 3.02
C ALA A 182 0.05 11.48 2.67
N SER A 183 -0.84 10.58 3.06
CA SER A 183 -2.28 10.74 2.86
C SER A 183 -3.07 10.63 4.15
N SER A 184 -4.26 11.22 4.12
CA SER A 184 -5.22 11.12 5.21
C SER A 184 -6.17 9.94 4.99
N ASN A 185 -6.47 9.22 6.06
CA ASN A 185 -7.46 8.14 6.04
C ASN A 185 -8.89 8.66 6.25
N THR A 186 -9.05 9.93 6.63
CA THR A 186 -10.36 10.50 6.97
C THR A 186 -10.90 11.45 5.92
N ILE A 187 -10.01 12.11 5.19
CA ILE A 187 -10.35 12.95 4.04
C ILE A 187 -9.41 12.56 2.91
N GLY A 188 -9.84 12.68 1.66
CA GLY A 188 -9.04 12.27 0.50
C GLY A 188 -7.80 13.13 0.25
N ASP A 189 -7.20 13.72 1.28
CA ASP A 189 -6.08 14.65 1.18
C ASP A 189 -4.74 13.94 1.08
N ILE A 190 -3.89 14.43 0.18
CA ILE A 190 -2.54 13.95 -0.06
C ILE A 190 -1.59 15.14 -0.09
N THR A 191 -0.46 14.99 0.60
CA THR A 191 0.67 15.91 0.51
C THR A 191 1.94 15.15 0.16
N TRP A 192 2.88 15.85 -0.46
CA TRP A 192 4.11 15.23 -0.92
C TRP A 192 5.31 16.16 -0.81
N SER A 193 6.50 15.58 -0.80
CA SER A 193 7.79 16.26 -0.77
C SER A 193 8.77 15.62 -1.76
N THR A 194 9.44 16.47 -2.55
CA THR A 194 10.54 16.08 -3.47
C THR A 194 11.93 16.38 -2.92
N ASP A 195 12.01 17.07 -1.79
CA ASP A 195 13.26 17.58 -1.23
C ASP A 195 13.47 17.04 0.19
N ASP A 196 13.20 15.74 0.35
CA ASP A 196 13.52 14.98 1.56
C ASP A 196 12.80 15.50 2.83
N GLY A 197 11.56 15.99 2.66
CA GLY A 197 10.73 16.52 3.74
C GLY A 197 11.03 17.97 4.12
N VAL A 198 11.85 18.69 3.33
CA VAL A 198 12.18 20.11 3.60
C VAL A 198 11.00 21.02 3.25
N ARG A 199 10.30 20.75 2.15
CA ARG A 199 9.08 21.46 1.71
C ARG A 199 7.98 20.46 1.39
N TRP A 200 6.77 20.85 1.74
CA TRP A 200 5.57 20.07 1.47
C TRP A 200 4.64 20.81 0.52
N HIS A 201 4.08 20.04 -0.41
CA HIS A 201 3.12 20.51 -1.38
C HIS A 201 1.78 19.83 -1.09
N ALA A 202 0.72 20.62 -0.95
CA ALA A 202 -0.65 20.09 -0.93
C ALA A 202 -1.12 19.90 -2.37
N GLU A 203 -1.86 18.82 -2.64
CA GLU A 203 -2.66 18.76 -3.85
C GLU A 203 -4.10 19.22 -3.57
N GLU A 204 -4.57 20.23 -4.29
CA GLU A 204 -5.91 20.79 -4.08
C GLU A 204 -6.99 20.16 -4.98
N ARG A 205 -6.66 19.22 -5.90
CA ARG A 205 -7.61 18.74 -6.91
C ARG A 205 -7.47 17.25 -7.19
N TYR A 206 -8.47 16.54 -6.74
CA TYR A 206 -8.51 15.10 -6.60
C TYR A 206 -9.14 14.42 -7.82
N TRP A 207 -8.40 13.46 -8.39
CA TRP A 207 -8.92 12.32 -9.17
C TRP A 207 -9.78 12.66 -10.40
N GLU A 208 -9.19 13.13 -11.50
CA GLU A 208 -9.86 13.32 -12.81
C GLU A 208 -11.38 13.65 -12.72
N ASP A 209 -11.67 14.88 -12.26
CA ASP A 209 -13.02 15.45 -12.08
C ASP A 209 -13.95 15.31 -13.31
N ALA A 210 -13.45 14.92 -14.48
CA ALA A 210 -14.24 14.68 -15.67
C ALA A 210 -14.98 13.31 -15.69
N ASN A 211 -14.58 12.33 -14.88
CA ASN A 211 -15.08 10.95 -14.99
C ASN A 211 -15.99 10.48 -13.84
N LEU A 212 -16.00 11.16 -12.68
CA LEU A 212 -16.69 10.64 -11.48
C LEU A 212 -18.01 11.34 -11.16
N ASN A 213 -18.17 12.62 -11.49
CA ASN A 213 -19.46 13.33 -11.37
C ASN A 213 -19.48 14.62 -12.22
N PRO A 214 -20.35 14.74 -13.23
CA PRO A 214 -20.44 15.95 -14.05
C PRO A 214 -20.91 17.20 -13.28
N ASN A 215 -21.34 17.08 -12.01
CA ASN A 215 -21.91 18.17 -11.21
C ASN A 215 -21.20 18.44 -9.86
N GLY A 216 -20.03 17.86 -9.56
CA GLY A 216 -19.26 18.28 -8.37
C GLY A 216 -18.22 17.31 -7.82
N TYR A 217 -17.52 17.78 -6.78
CA TYR A 217 -16.41 17.16 -6.06
C TYR A 217 -16.68 15.70 -5.63
N GLY A 218 -15.86 14.76 -6.09
CA GLY A 218 -15.82 13.38 -5.59
C GLY A 218 -14.44 13.05 -5.02
N ALA A 219 -14.30 13.05 -3.70
CA ALA A 219 -13.08 12.61 -3.03
C ALA A 219 -13.24 11.17 -2.51
N TYR A 220 -12.24 10.33 -2.75
CA TYR A 220 -12.11 9.03 -2.10
C TYR A 220 -11.06 9.16 -0.99
N PRO A 221 -11.37 8.88 0.28
CA PRO A 221 -10.36 8.60 1.27
C PRO A 221 -9.50 7.43 0.80
N ILE A 222 -8.20 7.53 1.00
CA ILE A 222 -7.25 6.46 0.74
C ILE A 222 -7.11 5.67 2.04
N MET A 223 -7.36 4.36 1.98
CA MET A 223 -7.30 3.48 3.15
C MET A 223 -5.96 2.74 3.23
N VAL A 224 -5.41 2.42 2.07
CA VAL A 224 -4.13 1.73 1.93
C VAL A 224 -3.39 2.31 0.74
N MET A 225 -2.10 2.60 0.91
CA MET A 225 -1.27 3.23 -0.10
C MET A 225 0.08 2.52 -0.15
N THR A 226 0.62 2.35 -1.36
CA THR A 226 1.97 1.82 -1.54
C THR A 226 2.56 2.36 -2.84
N SER A 227 3.84 2.12 -3.08
CA SER A 227 4.47 2.48 -4.33
C SER A 227 5.29 1.34 -4.92
N THR A 228 5.45 1.41 -6.23
CA THR A 228 6.32 0.53 -6.99
C THR A 228 7.19 1.37 -7.93
N ALA A 229 8.06 0.70 -8.69
CA ALA A 229 8.83 1.35 -9.75
C ALA A 229 7.97 2.08 -10.80
N ASP A 230 6.69 1.69 -10.95
CA ASP A 230 5.75 2.31 -11.88
C ASP A 230 5.02 3.53 -11.27
N GLY A 231 5.10 3.73 -9.95
CA GLY A 231 4.59 4.90 -9.26
C GLY A 231 3.69 4.56 -8.07
N LEU A 232 2.75 5.46 -7.79
CA LEU A 232 1.85 5.38 -6.65
C LEU A 232 0.63 4.50 -6.96
N PHE A 233 0.27 3.63 -6.01
CA PHE A 233 -0.94 2.83 -6.04
C PHE A 233 -1.70 2.96 -4.72
N ALA A 234 -3.02 2.82 -4.77
CA ALA A 234 -3.83 2.89 -3.56
C ALA A 234 -5.15 2.11 -3.67
N GLY A 235 -5.66 1.70 -2.52
CA GLY A 235 -7.05 1.31 -2.32
C GLY A 235 -7.80 2.47 -1.69
N GLY A 236 -8.87 2.93 -2.32
CA GLY A 236 -9.71 3.98 -1.77
C GLY A 236 -11.13 3.52 -1.47
N THR A 237 -11.81 4.31 -0.64
CA THR A 237 -13.15 4.03 -0.14
C THR A 237 -14.15 5.09 -0.57
N MET A 238 -15.39 4.66 -0.81
CA MET A 238 -16.57 5.42 -0.43
C MET A 238 -17.63 4.41 -0.02
N ILE A 239 -18.14 4.47 1.21
CA ILE A 239 -19.14 3.53 1.77
C ILE A 239 -20.42 3.40 0.91
N SER A 240 -20.64 4.29 -0.06
CA SER A 240 -21.78 4.27 -0.99
C SER A 240 -21.39 3.96 -2.45
N LYS A 241 -20.14 3.57 -2.71
CA LYS A 241 -19.60 3.30 -4.04
C LYS A 241 -18.95 1.92 -4.10
N PRO A 242 -18.72 1.41 -5.31
CA PRO A 242 -17.88 0.25 -5.52
C PRO A 242 -16.46 0.42 -4.96
N PRO A 243 -15.82 -0.68 -4.50
CA PRO A 243 -14.41 -0.67 -4.13
C PRO A 243 -13.57 -0.21 -5.32
N THR A 244 -12.67 0.73 -5.06
CA THR A 244 -11.93 1.44 -6.12
C THR A 244 -10.44 1.32 -5.86
N PHE A 245 -9.74 0.77 -6.85
CA PHE A 245 -8.28 0.74 -6.92
C PHE A 245 -7.77 1.95 -7.71
N PHE A 246 -6.64 2.48 -7.30
CA PHE A 246 -6.02 3.65 -7.93
C PHE A 246 -4.62 3.27 -8.39
N GLY A 247 -4.35 3.49 -9.68
CA GLY A 247 -3.01 3.34 -10.26
C GLY A 247 -2.43 4.65 -10.77
N PRO A 248 -1.16 4.66 -11.21
CA PRO A 248 -0.49 5.86 -11.71
C PRO A 248 -1.27 6.59 -12.81
N SER A 249 -1.24 7.91 -12.76
CA SER A 249 -1.83 8.79 -13.78
C SER A 249 -1.16 8.58 -15.14
N GLN A 250 -1.94 8.41 -16.20
CA GLN A 250 -1.42 8.44 -17.59
C GLN A 250 -1.44 9.85 -18.20
N HIS A 251 -1.95 10.85 -17.49
CA HIS A 251 -2.08 12.21 -18.00
C HIS A 251 -0.74 12.96 -17.95
N SER A 252 -0.35 13.61 -19.05
CA SER A 252 0.96 14.29 -19.21
C SER A 252 1.26 15.43 -18.23
N ARG A 253 0.25 15.92 -17.53
CA ARG A 253 0.36 16.93 -16.45
C ARG A 253 0.06 16.37 -15.05
N GLY A 254 -0.31 15.09 -14.94
CA GLY A 254 -0.61 14.42 -13.67
C GLY A 254 0.55 13.52 -13.30
N ARG A 255 1.40 13.97 -12.38
CA ARG A 255 2.47 13.14 -11.82
C ARG A 255 1.93 12.26 -10.67
N PHE A 256 1.04 12.83 -9.84
CA PHE A 256 0.32 12.16 -8.73
C PHE A 256 -1.17 12.53 -8.65
N PHE A 257 -1.54 13.66 -9.24
CA PHE A 257 -2.81 14.37 -8.99
C PHE A 257 -4.04 13.78 -9.68
N ASN A 258 -3.85 12.69 -10.42
CA ASN A 258 -4.90 12.03 -11.19
C ASN A 258 -4.65 10.53 -11.24
N MET A 259 -4.49 9.86 -10.08
CA MET A 259 -4.48 8.40 -10.12
C MET A 259 -5.70 7.91 -10.89
N LYS A 260 -5.47 6.95 -11.78
CA LYS A 260 -6.51 6.36 -12.60
C LYS A 260 -7.35 5.48 -11.68
N ALA A 261 -8.62 5.81 -11.53
CA ALA A 261 -9.56 5.03 -10.73
C ALA A 261 -10.05 3.82 -11.52
N HIS A 262 -10.00 2.64 -10.89
CA HIS A 262 -10.45 1.36 -11.40
C HIS A 262 -11.48 0.78 -10.44
N VAL A 263 -12.71 0.63 -10.91
CA VAL A 263 -13.74 -0.09 -10.16
C VAL A 263 -13.40 -1.57 -10.17
N VAL A 264 -13.21 -2.15 -8.98
CA VAL A 264 -12.84 -3.56 -8.82
C VAL A 264 -14.04 -4.47 -9.09
N ASP A 265 -15.20 -4.15 -8.53
CA ASP A 265 -16.44 -4.86 -8.75
C ASP A 265 -17.63 -3.87 -8.66
N PRO A 266 -18.32 -3.59 -9.78
CA PRO A 266 -19.41 -2.62 -9.81
C PRO A 266 -20.70 -3.11 -9.13
N ASP A 267 -20.80 -4.41 -8.82
CA ASP A 267 -22.02 -5.04 -8.29
C ASP A 267 -22.08 -5.02 -6.75
N ILE A 268 -21.01 -4.58 -6.09
CA ILE A 268 -20.95 -4.43 -4.62
C ILE A 268 -20.70 -2.99 -4.21
N ILE A 269 -21.02 -2.68 -2.96
CA ILE A 269 -20.68 -1.40 -2.34
C ILE A 269 -19.64 -1.71 -1.28
N GLY A 270 -18.43 -1.18 -1.39
CA GLY A 270 -17.36 -1.69 -0.54
C GLY A 270 -16.14 -0.80 -0.47
N GLU A 271 -15.30 -1.14 0.48
CA GLU A 271 -14.06 -0.42 0.80
C GLU A 271 -12.90 -1.39 0.63
N ILE A 272 -11.80 -0.93 0.06
CA ILE A 272 -10.55 -1.68 0.05
C ILE A 272 -9.81 -1.30 1.33
N TRP A 273 -9.52 -2.28 2.18
CA TRP A 273 -8.76 -2.09 3.42
C TRP A 273 -7.40 -2.77 3.38
N GLY A 274 -7.32 -3.97 2.77
CA GLY A 274 -6.05 -4.65 2.50
C GLY A 274 -5.70 -4.57 1.02
N MET A 275 -4.44 -4.29 0.71
CA MET A 275 -3.92 -4.28 -0.66
C MET A 275 -2.43 -4.56 -0.65
N ASP A 276 -1.98 -5.49 -1.48
CA ASP A 276 -0.54 -5.68 -1.72
C ASP A 276 -0.25 -6.38 -3.06
N THR A 277 1.01 -6.39 -3.46
CA THR A 277 1.52 -6.96 -4.71
C THR A 277 2.69 -7.92 -4.48
N PRO A 278 2.67 -9.13 -5.07
CA PRO A 278 3.78 -10.08 -4.98
C PRO A 278 4.91 -9.80 -5.99
N ASP A 279 4.72 -8.90 -6.96
CA ASP A 279 5.61 -8.82 -8.13
C ASP A 279 5.84 -7.38 -8.62
N GLY A 280 5.83 -6.42 -7.69
CA GLY A 280 6.17 -5.02 -7.97
C GLY A 280 5.09 -4.28 -8.76
N GLY A 281 3.83 -4.75 -8.70
CA GLY A 281 2.66 -4.05 -9.22
C GLY A 281 2.05 -4.64 -10.50
N MET A 282 2.52 -5.79 -10.98
CA MET A 282 1.89 -6.48 -12.12
C MET A 282 0.67 -7.29 -11.70
N THR A 283 0.77 -7.94 -10.55
CA THR A 283 -0.28 -8.64 -9.84
C THR A 283 -0.69 -7.81 -8.64
N TRP A 284 -1.98 -7.64 -8.42
CA TRP A 284 -2.51 -7.02 -7.20
C TRP A 284 -3.50 -7.94 -6.53
N VAL A 285 -3.48 -7.97 -5.20
CA VAL A 285 -4.55 -8.55 -4.40
C VAL A 285 -5.14 -7.46 -3.52
N VAL A 286 -6.45 -7.30 -3.58
CA VAL A 286 -7.19 -6.35 -2.73
C VAL A 286 -8.23 -7.11 -1.91
N GLY A 287 -8.53 -6.60 -0.73
CA GLY A 287 -9.50 -7.17 0.18
C GLY A 287 -10.28 -6.13 0.96
N GLY A 288 -11.48 -6.50 1.36
CA GLY A 288 -12.35 -5.63 2.15
C GLY A 288 -13.66 -6.27 2.52
N ARG A 289 -14.71 -5.45 2.57
CA ARG A 289 -16.08 -5.83 2.93
C ARG A 289 -17.11 -5.16 2.03
N ASP A 290 -18.11 -5.92 1.60
CA ASP A 290 -19.32 -5.38 1.01
C ASP A 290 -20.22 -4.78 2.11
N GLN A 291 -20.30 -3.46 2.11
CA GLN A 291 -21.02 -2.61 3.06
C GLN A 291 -22.53 -2.57 2.80
N ALA A 292 -23.02 -3.07 1.66
CA ALA A 292 -24.47 -3.20 1.46
C ALA A 292 -25.07 -4.29 2.37
N LEU A 293 -24.27 -5.26 2.78
CA LEU A 293 -24.68 -6.40 3.61
C LEU A 293 -24.26 -6.17 5.06
N THR A 294 -25.17 -6.36 6.03
CA THR A 294 -24.91 -6.09 7.46
C THR A 294 -25.24 -7.27 8.39
N ARG A 295 -25.88 -8.32 7.87
CA ARG A 295 -26.40 -9.45 8.67
C ARG A 295 -25.95 -10.82 8.16
N GLU A 296 -24.88 -10.83 7.38
CA GLU A 296 -24.27 -12.04 6.83
C GLU A 296 -22.81 -11.76 6.49
N PRO A 297 -21.96 -12.80 6.38
CA PRO A 297 -20.56 -12.62 5.99
C PRO A 297 -20.46 -12.03 4.59
N SER A 298 -19.76 -10.90 4.46
CA SER A 298 -19.66 -10.15 3.20
C SER A 298 -18.25 -9.69 2.85
N GLY A 299 -17.22 -10.35 3.39
CA GLY A 299 -15.84 -10.07 3.01
C GLY A 299 -15.60 -10.36 1.53
N PHE A 300 -14.63 -9.69 0.92
CA PHE A 300 -14.21 -9.98 -0.44
C PHE A 300 -12.69 -9.96 -0.59
N MET A 301 -12.18 -10.71 -1.57
CA MET A 301 -10.85 -10.56 -2.13
C MET A 301 -10.93 -10.60 -3.66
N TYR A 302 -10.13 -9.77 -4.32
CA TYR A 302 -9.99 -9.78 -5.77
C TYR A 302 -8.50 -9.80 -6.15
N ARG A 303 -8.21 -10.36 -7.32
CA ARG A 303 -6.86 -10.40 -7.89
C ARG A 303 -6.85 -9.84 -9.30
N SER A 304 -5.87 -9.00 -9.59
CA SER A 304 -5.51 -8.56 -10.94
C SER A 304 -4.16 -9.17 -11.34
N THR A 305 -3.93 -9.39 -12.63
CA THR A 305 -2.64 -9.79 -13.22
C THR A 305 -2.19 -8.87 -14.35
N ASP A 306 -2.83 -7.71 -14.44
CA ASP A 306 -2.67 -6.73 -15.50
C ASP A 306 -2.57 -5.32 -14.89
N ALA A 307 -1.83 -5.20 -13.78
CA ALA A 307 -1.56 -3.95 -13.08
C ALA A 307 -2.82 -3.19 -12.62
N GLY A 308 -3.86 -3.93 -12.20
CA GLY A 308 -5.10 -3.38 -11.68
C GLY A 308 -6.14 -3.00 -12.74
N GLU A 309 -5.89 -3.30 -14.02
CA GLU A 309 -6.82 -2.99 -15.12
C GLU A 309 -8.08 -3.87 -15.07
N THR A 310 -7.95 -5.17 -14.78
CA THR A 310 -9.07 -6.09 -14.60
C THR A 310 -8.94 -6.96 -13.35
N TRP A 311 -10.07 -7.38 -12.79
CA TRP A 311 -10.14 -8.05 -11.49
C TRP A 311 -10.93 -9.34 -11.56
N THR A 312 -10.43 -10.36 -10.87
CA THR A 312 -11.09 -11.66 -10.69
C THR A 312 -11.35 -11.88 -9.21
N LYS A 313 -12.59 -12.22 -8.84
CA LYS A 313 -12.96 -12.53 -7.46
C LYS A 313 -12.26 -13.81 -6.99
N LEU A 314 -11.61 -13.76 -5.84
CA LEU A 314 -10.97 -14.90 -5.21
C LEU A 314 -11.93 -15.62 -4.25
N PRO A 315 -11.95 -16.97 -4.24
CA PRO A 315 -12.69 -17.72 -3.26
C PRO A 315 -11.98 -17.66 -1.90
N MET A 316 -12.66 -17.21 -0.85
CA MET A 316 -12.08 -17.12 0.49
C MET A 316 -12.55 -18.23 1.46
N GLY A 317 -13.52 -19.04 1.04
CA GLY A 317 -14.16 -20.02 1.92
C GLY A 317 -15.23 -19.43 2.85
N GLY A 318 -15.63 -20.21 3.85
CA GLY A 318 -16.87 -19.96 4.61
C GLY A 318 -16.74 -18.92 5.74
N ARG A 319 -17.76 -18.05 5.81
CA ARG A 319 -18.08 -17.11 6.91
C ARG A 319 -17.02 -16.03 7.20
N LEU A 320 -16.28 -15.57 6.21
CA LEU A 320 -15.41 -14.39 6.37
C LEU A 320 -16.22 -13.12 6.15
N ASP A 321 -16.13 -12.17 7.08
CA ASP A 321 -16.95 -10.95 7.07
C ASP A 321 -16.19 -9.72 6.54
N VAL A 322 -14.89 -9.68 6.78
CA VAL A 322 -14.04 -8.56 6.39
C VAL A 322 -12.61 -9.06 6.24
N VAL A 323 -11.95 -8.61 5.17
CA VAL A 323 -10.48 -8.61 5.06
C VAL A 323 -9.98 -7.25 5.53
N ARG A 324 -9.08 -7.25 6.51
CA ARG A 324 -8.50 -6.03 7.07
C ARG A 324 -7.18 -5.66 6.43
N ASP A 325 -6.36 -6.67 6.19
CA ASP A 325 -5.00 -6.44 5.70
C ASP A 325 -4.50 -7.62 4.86
N ILE A 326 -3.58 -7.33 3.96
CA ILE A 326 -2.92 -8.26 3.04
C ILE A 326 -1.46 -7.87 2.96
N ALA A 327 -0.55 -8.83 3.12
CA ALA A 327 0.88 -8.61 2.97
C ALA A 327 1.56 -9.80 2.26
N PHE A 328 2.53 -9.51 1.40
CA PHE A 328 3.42 -10.43 0.72
C PHE A 328 4.86 -10.25 1.21
N ASN A 329 5.64 -11.31 1.10
CA ASN A 329 7.08 -11.22 1.24
C ASN A 329 7.74 -10.68 -0.04
N GLU A 330 9.04 -10.41 0.05
CA GLU A 330 9.84 -9.73 -0.97
C GLU A 330 9.94 -10.53 -2.29
N ASP A 331 9.86 -11.86 -2.24
CA ASP A 331 9.85 -12.73 -3.42
C ASP A 331 8.44 -13.01 -3.96
N GLY A 332 7.40 -12.50 -3.29
CA GLY A 332 5.99 -12.65 -3.65
C GLY A 332 5.41 -14.05 -3.44
N THR A 333 6.20 -14.99 -2.92
CA THR A 333 5.76 -16.38 -2.77
C THR A 333 4.78 -16.51 -1.62
N LEU A 334 5.11 -15.96 -0.45
CA LEU A 334 4.27 -16.05 0.75
C LEU A 334 3.39 -14.81 0.86
N GLY A 335 2.07 -15.01 0.80
CA GLY A 335 1.06 -13.98 1.08
C GLY A 335 0.26 -14.33 2.33
N VAL A 336 -0.11 -13.32 3.12
CA VAL A 336 -0.99 -13.45 4.28
C VAL A 336 -2.12 -12.44 4.16
N ALA A 337 -3.35 -12.90 4.40
CA ALA A 337 -4.52 -12.03 4.50
C ALA A 337 -5.25 -12.30 5.82
N VAL A 338 -5.64 -11.25 6.52
CA VAL A 338 -6.27 -11.35 7.84
C VAL A 338 -7.58 -10.59 7.89
N GLY A 339 -8.38 -10.91 8.90
CA GLY A 339 -9.63 -10.21 9.13
C GLY A 339 -10.56 -10.94 10.08
N HIS A 340 -11.86 -10.68 9.95
CA HIS A 340 -12.88 -11.14 10.89
C HIS A 340 -13.79 -12.18 10.26
N ARG A 341 -14.25 -13.12 11.08
CA ARG A 341 -15.33 -14.05 10.71
C ARG A 341 -16.68 -13.50 11.11
N TYR A 342 -17.75 -13.96 10.48
CA TYR A 342 -19.12 -13.66 10.87
C TYR A 342 -19.70 -14.75 11.81
N PRO A 343 -20.30 -14.40 12.96
CA PRO A 343 -20.31 -13.08 13.60
C PRO A 343 -18.90 -12.71 14.13
N PRO A 344 -18.60 -11.41 14.28
CA PRO A 344 -17.26 -10.87 14.56
C PRO A 344 -16.80 -11.15 15.99
N SER A 345 -16.48 -12.42 16.25
CA SER A 345 -16.02 -12.95 17.53
C SER A 345 -14.70 -13.73 17.39
N LYS A 346 -14.30 -14.02 16.15
CA LYS A 346 -13.08 -14.72 15.79
C LYS A 346 -12.48 -14.09 14.55
N GLY A 347 -11.16 -14.15 14.44
CA GLY A 347 -10.44 -13.78 13.23
C GLY A 347 -10.17 -14.96 12.33
N TYR A 348 -9.40 -14.70 11.29
CA TYR A 348 -8.82 -15.71 10.42
C TYR A 348 -7.47 -15.24 9.90
N VAL A 349 -6.66 -16.21 9.50
CA VAL A 349 -5.46 -16.00 8.69
C VAL A 349 -5.63 -16.87 7.44
N LEU A 350 -5.53 -16.26 6.26
CA LEU A 350 -5.39 -16.96 4.98
C LEU A 350 -3.94 -16.87 4.54
N VAL A 351 -3.42 -17.95 3.97
CA VAL A 351 -2.04 -18.03 3.47
C VAL A 351 -2.05 -18.39 1.98
N SER A 352 -1.28 -17.65 1.19
CA SER A 352 -0.94 -17.98 -0.19
C SER A 352 0.54 -18.35 -0.27
N VAL A 353 0.85 -19.30 -1.16
CA VAL A 353 2.22 -19.74 -1.48
C VAL A 353 2.50 -19.68 -2.99
N ASP A 354 1.67 -18.93 -3.70
CA ASP A 354 1.58 -18.92 -5.16
C ASP A 354 1.21 -17.53 -5.68
N ALA A 355 1.80 -16.47 -5.10
CA ALA A 355 1.62 -15.08 -5.53
C ALA A 355 0.14 -14.65 -5.56
N GLY A 356 -0.60 -15.06 -4.53
CA GLY A 356 -2.00 -14.73 -4.32
C GLY A 356 -2.98 -15.47 -5.24
N ALA A 357 -2.52 -16.44 -6.04
CA ALA A 357 -3.39 -17.17 -6.96
C ALA A 357 -4.39 -18.07 -6.22
N SER A 358 -4.00 -18.65 -5.08
CA SER A 358 -4.87 -19.39 -4.17
C SER A 358 -4.56 -19.11 -2.71
N TRP A 359 -5.58 -19.27 -1.86
CA TRP A 359 -5.52 -18.93 -0.44
C TRP A 359 -6.07 -20.08 0.40
N THR A 360 -5.29 -20.50 1.39
CA THR A 360 -5.65 -21.60 2.30
C THR A 360 -5.87 -21.04 3.71
N PRO A 361 -7.00 -21.34 4.37
CA PRO A 361 -7.20 -20.92 5.74
C PRO A 361 -6.26 -21.67 6.69
N LEU A 362 -5.64 -20.92 7.60
CA LEU A 362 -4.90 -21.48 8.71
C LEU A 362 -5.86 -21.87 9.83
N ASP A 363 -5.76 -23.12 10.30
CA ASP A 363 -6.58 -23.63 11.41
C ASP A 363 -5.99 -23.22 12.76
N VAL A 364 -6.16 -21.94 13.11
CA VAL A 364 -5.74 -21.32 14.37
C VAL A 364 -6.90 -20.57 15.00
N ASP A 365 -6.99 -20.62 16.33
CA ASP A 365 -7.95 -19.84 17.09
C ASP A 365 -7.35 -18.48 17.43
N VAL A 366 -7.86 -17.44 16.78
CA VAL A 366 -7.36 -16.06 16.90
C VAL A 366 -8.52 -15.09 17.11
N PRO A 367 -8.33 -13.98 17.83
CA PRO A 367 -9.30 -12.89 17.87
C PRO A 367 -9.45 -12.25 16.49
N PRO A 368 -10.47 -11.40 16.27
CA PRO A 368 -10.58 -10.58 15.05
C PRO A 368 -9.26 -9.82 14.78
N LEU A 369 -8.63 -10.07 13.63
CA LEU A 369 -7.32 -9.53 13.29
C LEU A 369 -7.44 -8.27 12.41
N GLU A 370 -6.56 -7.30 12.64
CA GLU A 370 -6.58 -5.98 11.99
C GLU A 370 -5.35 -5.73 11.12
N SER A 371 -4.19 -6.32 11.44
CA SER A 371 -2.94 -6.07 10.71
C SER A 371 -2.14 -7.34 10.45
N ALA A 372 -1.37 -7.32 9.37
CA ALA A 372 -0.44 -8.38 8.95
C ALA A 372 0.88 -7.78 8.45
N ALA A 373 1.96 -8.53 8.64
CA ALA A 373 3.24 -8.23 8.00
C ALA A 373 3.93 -9.54 7.63
N VAL A 374 4.74 -9.53 6.58
CA VAL A 374 5.49 -10.69 6.11
C VAL A 374 6.91 -10.28 5.80
N SER A 375 7.88 -11.11 6.18
CA SER A 375 9.28 -10.99 5.78
C SER A 375 9.89 -12.39 5.70
N ASP A 376 10.63 -12.67 4.63
CA ASP A 376 11.04 -14.02 4.25
C ASP A 376 9.82 -14.98 4.21
N TYR A 377 9.86 -16.04 5.01
CA TYR A 377 8.76 -17.00 5.18
C TYR A 377 8.16 -16.91 6.60
N THR A 378 8.30 -15.75 7.23
CA THR A 378 7.76 -15.44 8.56
C THR A 378 6.69 -14.38 8.41
N PHE A 379 5.62 -14.50 9.19
CA PHE A 379 4.55 -13.51 9.20
C PHE A 379 4.15 -13.16 10.62
N TRP A 380 3.62 -11.95 10.78
CA TRP A 380 3.07 -11.43 12.01
C TRP A 380 1.62 -11.03 11.77
N VAL A 381 0.78 -11.25 12.77
CA VAL A 381 -0.61 -10.83 12.76
C VAL A 381 -0.98 -10.22 14.09
N GLY A 382 -1.81 -9.18 14.08
CA GLY A 382 -2.09 -8.39 15.27
C GLY A 382 -3.49 -7.80 15.36
N THR A 383 -3.88 -7.46 16.58
CA THR A 383 -5.09 -6.72 16.96
C THR A 383 -4.97 -6.25 18.42
N ASP A 384 -6.03 -5.67 18.97
CA ASP A 384 -6.17 -5.33 20.39
C ASP A 384 -5.82 -6.55 21.27
N GLY A 385 -4.81 -6.36 22.12
CA GLY A 385 -4.36 -7.35 23.09
C GLY A 385 -3.69 -8.59 22.52
N PHE A 386 -3.48 -8.67 21.19
CA PHE A 386 -2.96 -9.87 20.54
C PHE A 386 -1.91 -9.57 19.47
N LEU A 387 -0.80 -10.30 19.55
CA LEU A 387 0.24 -10.34 18.54
C LEU A 387 0.69 -11.80 18.41
N ALA A 388 0.83 -12.29 17.19
CA ALA A 388 1.37 -13.63 16.95
C ALA A 388 2.32 -13.65 15.76
N LYS A 389 3.27 -14.58 15.81
CA LYS A 389 4.25 -14.85 14.77
C LYS A 389 4.05 -16.26 14.22
N GLY A 390 3.98 -16.39 12.91
CA GLY A 390 3.94 -17.66 12.20
C GLY A 390 5.13 -17.84 11.27
N SER A 391 5.40 -19.08 10.86
CA SER A 391 6.39 -19.36 9.81
C SER A 391 5.89 -20.45 8.87
N TRP A 392 6.25 -20.32 7.60
CA TRP A 392 5.95 -21.28 6.53
C TRP A 392 7.25 -21.94 6.07
N ARG A 393 7.28 -23.27 5.90
CA ARG A 393 8.52 -24.04 5.60
C ARG A 393 8.30 -25.26 4.72
#